data_AF-A0A7R9W8J6-F1
#
_entry.id   AF-A0A7R9W8J6-F1
#
_cell.length_a   1.000
_cell.length_b   1.000
_cell.length_c   1.000
_cell.angle_alpha   90.00
_cell.angle_beta   90.00
_cell.angle_gamma   90.00
#
_symmetry.space_group_name_H-M   'P 1'
#
loop_
_entity.id
_entity.type
_entity.pdbx_description
1 polymer ?
#
loop_
_entity_poly.entity_id
_entity_poly.type
_entity_poly.pdbx_seq_one_letter_code
_entity_poly.pdbx_strand_id
1 'polypeptide(L)'
;PTSHDDEGDEKGREDEDDDEETLVPVYVEARKLFNEHEVLTGKDVTLKWEPCKPDELRSFLVDEMGFSAERVASNIERLQKAYKAQSKPQMRMDSFFQVKANPNAKAIAAKRKAKKEEEAKAKKKAKAGGGFFGKKKR
;
A
#
# COMPACT_ATOMS: atom_id res chain seq x y z
N PRO A 1 -24.95 -70.01 22.73
CA PRO A 1 -24.28 -68.82 23.30
C PRO A 1 -25.28 -67.66 23.40
N THR A 2 -26.17 -67.62 24.39
CA THR A 2 -25.97 -66.90 25.68
C THR A 2 -25.29 -65.54 25.44
N SER A 3 -26.10 -64.48 25.30
CA SER A 3 -26.40 -63.49 26.34
C SER A 3 -25.28 -62.47 26.51
N HIS A 4 -25.58 -61.19 26.23
CA HIS A 4 -25.54 -60.09 27.20
C HIS A 4 -25.37 -58.74 26.47
N ASP A 5 -26.48 -58.09 26.18
CA ASP A 5 -26.55 -56.62 26.10
C ASP A 5 -26.10 -56.06 27.46
N ASP A 6 -25.14 -55.13 27.46
CA ASP A 6 -24.84 -54.27 28.62
C ASP A 6 -24.54 -52.86 28.10
N GLU A 7 -25.52 -51.99 28.25
CA GLU A 7 -25.32 -50.55 28.28
C GLU A 7 -24.38 -50.20 29.44
N GLY A 8 -23.32 -49.45 29.16
CA GLY A 8 -22.37 -48.94 30.15
C GLY A 8 -21.92 -47.53 29.78
N ASP A 9 -22.69 -46.59 30.30
CA ASP A 9 -22.53 -45.14 30.29
C ASP A 9 -21.28 -44.63 31.07
N GLU A 10 -20.96 -43.36 30.88
CA GLU A 10 -20.02 -42.51 31.66
C GLU A 10 -18.51 -42.78 31.58
N LYS A 11 -17.82 -41.89 30.84
CA LYS A 11 -17.14 -40.78 31.53
C LYS A 11 -16.82 -39.66 30.55
N GLY A 12 -17.67 -38.63 30.57
CA GLY A 12 -17.24 -37.29 30.16
C GLY A 12 -16.01 -36.93 30.98
N ARG A 13 -14.89 -36.72 30.30
CA ARG A 13 -13.83 -35.89 30.87
C ARG A 13 -14.25 -34.46 30.60
N GLU A 14 -15.09 -33.96 31.49
CA GLU A 14 -15.17 -32.54 31.78
C GLU A 14 -13.79 -32.16 32.31
N ASP A 15 -12.95 -31.64 31.43
CA ASP A 15 -11.79 -30.85 31.87
C ASP A 15 -12.36 -29.49 32.30
N GLU A 16 -12.95 -29.50 33.50
CA GLU A 16 -13.22 -28.31 34.31
C GLU A 16 -11.89 -27.64 34.66
N ASP A 17 -11.88 -26.32 34.44
CA ASP A 17 -11.08 -25.35 35.15
C ASP A 17 -9.56 -25.49 35.07
N ASP A 18 -9.00 -25.04 33.95
CA ASP A 18 -7.78 -24.25 34.01
C ASP A 18 -8.08 -22.88 33.39
N ASP A 19 -8.65 -21.99 34.21
CA ASP A 19 -8.47 -20.53 34.09
C ASP A 19 -6.99 -20.17 34.32
N GLU A 20 -6.08 -20.89 33.65
CA GLU A 20 -4.69 -20.50 33.55
C GLU A 20 -4.68 -19.27 32.65
N GLU A 21 -4.70 -18.11 33.29
CA GLU A 21 -4.41 -16.81 32.71
C GLU A 21 -3.03 -16.90 32.06
N THR A 22 -3.01 -17.49 30.87
CA THR A 22 -1.84 -17.71 30.05
C THR A 22 -1.33 -16.32 29.74
N LEU A 23 -0.30 -15.90 30.47
CA LEU A 23 0.41 -14.65 30.26
C LEU A 23 0.98 -14.69 28.84
N VAL A 24 0.17 -14.30 27.86
CA VAL A 24 0.55 -14.21 26.46
C VAL A 24 1.70 -13.22 26.42
N PRO A 25 2.91 -13.64 26.03
CA PRO A 25 4.03 -12.73 26.00
C PRO A 25 3.72 -11.53 25.10
N VAL A 26 4.11 -10.32 25.52
CA VAL A 26 3.80 -9.07 24.79
C VAL A 26 4.18 -9.12 23.31
N TYR A 27 5.24 -9.85 22.95
CA TYR A 27 5.65 -10.01 21.55
C TYR A 27 4.66 -10.85 20.72
N VAL A 28 3.96 -11.81 21.35
CA VAL A 28 2.93 -12.65 20.72
C VAL A 28 1.67 -11.83 20.50
N GLU A 29 1.26 -11.06 21.50
CA GLU A 29 0.12 -10.14 21.39
C GLU A 29 0.37 -9.06 20.32
N ALA A 30 1.56 -8.46 20.31
CA ALA A 30 1.95 -7.51 19.27
C ALA A 30 1.92 -8.15 17.87
N ARG A 31 2.38 -9.40 17.73
CA ARG A 31 2.30 -10.14 16.45
C ARG A 31 0.85 -10.42 16.06
N LYS A 32 -0.01 -10.76 17.03
CA LYS A 32 -1.45 -10.96 16.80
C LYS A 32 -2.10 -9.68 16.29
N LEU A 33 -1.76 -8.52 16.85
CA LEU A 33 -2.26 -7.22 16.40
C LEU A 33 -1.93 -6.94 14.93
N PHE A 34 -0.77 -7.37 14.42
CA PHE A 34 -0.45 -7.19 12.99
C PHE A 34 -1.27 -8.07 12.06
N ASN A 35 -1.67 -9.27 12.52
CA ASN A 35 -2.42 -10.24 11.71
C ASN A 35 -3.95 -10.04 11.83
N GLU A 36 -4.42 -9.73 13.03
CA GLU A 36 -5.82 -9.60 13.42
C GLU A 36 -6.08 -8.18 13.94
N HIS A 37 -5.64 -7.17 13.19
CA HIS A 37 -5.98 -5.80 13.53
C HIS A 37 -7.48 -5.57 13.30
N GLU A 38 -8.12 -4.81 14.18
CA GLU A 38 -9.48 -4.34 13.96
C GLU A 38 -9.50 -3.39 12.75
N VAL A 39 -10.15 -3.81 11.67
CA VAL A 39 -10.43 -2.98 10.50
C VAL A 39 -11.90 -3.01 10.17
N LEU A 40 -12.40 -1.85 9.76
CA LEU A 40 -13.70 -1.75 9.12
C LEU A 40 -13.71 -2.66 7.90
N THR A 41 -14.71 -3.53 7.80
CA THR A 41 -14.80 -4.44 6.67
C THR A 41 -15.05 -3.64 5.40
N GLY A 42 -14.45 -4.07 4.28
CA GLY A 42 -14.58 -3.34 3.01
C GLY A 42 -16.02 -3.20 2.49
N LYS A 43 -16.99 -3.94 3.06
CA LYS A 43 -18.42 -3.84 2.74
C LYS A 43 -19.11 -2.69 3.46
N ASP A 44 -18.61 -2.32 4.64
CA ASP A 44 -19.21 -1.29 5.48
C ASP A 44 -18.73 0.12 5.08
N VAL A 45 -17.68 0.20 4.27
CA VAL A 45 -17.09 1.48 3.84
C VAL A 45 -17.70 1.93 2.51
N THR A 46 -18.62 2.90 2.58
CA THR A 46 -19.13 3.59 1.40
C THR A 46 -18.32 4.85 1.13
N LEU A 47 -17.44 4.80 0.14
CA LEU A 47 -16.67 5.97 -0.28
C LEU A 47 -17.47 6.76 -1.35
N LYS A 48 -17.86 7.99 -1.02
CA LYS A 48 -18.49 8.95 -1.94
C LYS A 48 -17.68 10.23 -1.96
N TRP A 49 -17.36 10.71 -3.16
CA TRP A 49 -16.65 11.96 -3.36
C TRP A 49 -17.67 13.02 -3.74
N GLU A 50 -17.78 14.05 -2.91
CA GLU A 50 -18.71 15.16 -3.10
C GLU A 50 -17.98 16.43 -3.56
N PRO A 51 -18.68 17.37 -4.22
CA PRO A 51 -18.09 18.64 -4.62
C PRO A 51 -17.67 19.46 -3.40
N CYS A 52 -16.54 20.17 -3.51
CA CYS A 52 -16.09 21.04 -2.43
C CYS A 52 -17.03 22.24 -2.26
N LYS A 53 -17.24 22.68 -1.03
CA LYS A 53 -18.01 23.88 -0.68
C LYS A 53 -17.09 25.09 -0.54
N PRO A 54 -17.00 25.98 -1.55
CA PRO A 54 -15.96 27.00 -1.61
C PRO A 54 -16.09 28.06 -0.50
N ASP A 55 -17.31 28.46 -0.16
CA ASP A 55 -17.56 29.54 0.80
C ASP A 55 -17.26 29.10 2.25
N GLU A 56 -17.75 27.91 2.65
CA GLU A 56 -17.45 27.30 3.95
C GLU A 56 -15.95 27.02 4.13
N LEU A 57 -15.26 26.57 3.06
CA LEU A 57 -13.82 26.31 3.13
C LEU A 57 -13.02 27.61 3.30
N ARG A 58 -13.49 28.69 2.65
CA ARG A 58 -12.84 29.99 2.73
C ARG A 58 -13.02 30.61 4.11
N SER A 59 -14.22 30.59 4.69
CA SER A 59 -14.45 31.13 6.03
C SER A 59 -13.60 30.39 7.07
N PHE A 60 -13.58 29.06 7.02
CA PHE A 60 -12.78 28.26 7.96
C PHE A 60 -11.27 28.52 7.81
N LEU A 61 -10.75 28.48 6.58
CA LEU A 61 -9.30 28.61 6.37
C LEU A 61 -8.79 30.05 6.49
N VAL A 62 -9.56 31.05 6.05
CA VAL A 62 -9.11 32.45 6.07
C VAL A 62 -9.46 33.12 7.40
N ASP A 63 -10.70 32.98 7.87
CA ASP A 63 -11.17 33.73 9.02
C ASP A 63 -10.78 33.06 10.34
N GLU A 64 -10.91 31.73 10.46
CA GLU A 64 -10.56 31.01 11.70
C GLU A 64 -9.08 30.64 11.77
N MET A 65 -8.48 30.22 10.65
CA MET A 65 -7.11 29.70 10.61
C MET A 65 -6.08 30.72 10.09
N GLY A 66 -6.52 31.90 9.63
CA GLY A 66 -5.62 33.00 9.24
C GLY A 66 -4.79 32.75 7.98
N PHE A 67 -5.21 31.83 7.10
CA PHE A 67 -4.50 31.59 5.84
C PHE A 67 -4.70 32.74 4.83
N SER A 68 -3.72 32.91 3.94
CA SER A 68 -3.82 33.88 2.83
C SER A 68 -5.01 33.59 1.92
N ALA A 69 -5.94 34.56 1.83
CA ALA A 69 -7.16 34.44 1.03
C ALA A 69 -6.89 34.16 -0.46
N GLU A 70 -5.88 34.81 -1.04
CA GLU A 70 -5.49 34.61 -2.45
C GLU A 70 -5.02 33.17 -2.69
N ARG A 71 -4.19 32.64 -1.80
CA ARG A 71 -3.69 31.26 -1.89
C ARG A 71 -4.82 30.26 -1.74
N VAL A 72 -5.70 30.46 -0.76
CA VAL A 72 -6.86 29.57 -0.51
C VAL A 72 -7.79 29.55 -1.72
N ALA A 73 -8.12 30.71 -2.30
CA ALA A 73 -8.94 30.80 -3.51
C ALA A 73 -8.32 30.01 -4.68
N SER A 74 -7.03 30.20 -4.95
CA SER A 74 -6.33 29.49 -6.03
C SER A 74 -6.31 27.96 -5.83
N ASN A 75 -6.25 27.50 -4.58
CA ASN A 75 -6.24 26.08 -4.23
C ASN A 75 -7.65 25.47 -4.34
N ILE A 76 -8.69 26.21 -3.94
CA ILE A 76 -10.09 25.78 -4.10
C ILE A 76 -10.41 25.58 -5.59
N GLU A 77 -9.98 26.51 -6.46
CA GLU A 77 -10.17 26.35 -7.90
C GLU A 77 -9.47 25.09 -8.45
N ARG A 78 -8.22 24.84 -8.02
CA ARG A 78 -7.47 23.65 -8.42
C ARG A 78 -8.16 22.37 -7.95
N LEU A 79 -8.70 22.37 -6.73
CA LEU A 79 -9.45 21.25 -6.17
C LEU A 79 -10.72 20.97 -6.98
N GLN A 80 -11.49 22.00 -7.32
CA GLN A 80 -12.68 21.86 -8.17
C GLN A 80 -12.34 21.32 -9.56
N LYS A 81 -11.25 21.82 -10.17
CA LYS A 81 -10.76 21.33 -11.47
C LYS A 81 -10.32 19.87 -11.38
N ALA A 82 -9.59 19.50 -10.34
CA ALA A 82 -9.14 18.13 -10.10
C ALA A 82 -10.32 17.18 -9.87
N TYR A 83 -11.33 17.58 -9.08
CA TYR A 83 -12.55 16.82 -8.87
C TYR A 83 -13.28 16.54 -10.19
N LYS A 84 -13.45 17.57 -11.04
CA LYS A 84 -14.07 17.42 -12.37
C LYS A 84 -13.26 16.51 -13.29
N ALA A 85 -11.93 16.64 -13.30
CA ALA A 85 -11.06 15.78 -14.08
C ALA A 85 -11.10 14.32 -13.60
N GLN A 86 -11.19 14.11 -12.28
CA GLN A 86 -11.22 12.79 -11.66
C GLN A 86 -12.62 12.15 -11.63
N SER A 87 -13.67 12.87 -12.05
CA SER A 87 -15.03 12.33 -12.12
C SER A 87 -15.17 11.17 -13.12
N LYS A 88 -14.29 11.07 -14.13
CA LYS A 88 -14.18 9.91 -15.03
C LYS A 88 -12.73 9.43 -15.10
N PRO A 89 -12.22 8.80 -14.04
CA PRO A 89 -10.87 8.27 -14.07
C PRO A 89 -10.84 7.09 -15.04
N GLN A 90 -9.88 7.09 -15.96
CA GLN A 90 -9.66 5.94 -16.82
C GLN A 90 -9.20 4.77 -15.96
N MET A 91 -10.01 3.71 -15.89
CA MET A 91 -9.65 2.53 -15.12
C MET A 91 -8.43 1.86 -15.74
N ARG A 92 -7.43 1.55 -14.91
CA ARG A 92 -6.25 0.83 -15.37
C ARG A 92 -6.61 -0.62 -15.66
N MET A 93 -6.07 -1.18 -16.74
CA MET A 93 -6.31 -2.59 -17.10
C MET A 93 -5.91 -3.55 -15.97
N ASP A 94 -4.82 -3.24 -15.26
CA ASP A 94 -4.33 -4.00 -14.10
C ASP A 94 -5.37 -4.11 -12.97
N SER A 95 -6.34 -3.20 -12.89
CA SER A 95 -7.39 -3.23 -11.87
C SER A 95 -8.42 -4.33 -12.10
N PHE A 96 -8.50 -4.90 -13.31
CA PHE A 96 -9.42 -5.99 -13.63
C PHE A 96 -8.79 -7.38 -13.50
N PHE A 97 -7.46 -7.46 -13.55
CA PHE A 97 -6.75 -8.73 -13.59
C PHE A 97 -6.00 -8.97 -12.28
N GLN A 98 -6.22 -10.13 -11.67
CA GLN A 98 -5.38 -10.55 -10.57
C GLN A 98 -3.94 -10.73 -11.06
N VAL A 99 -3.00 -10.01 -10.45
CA VAL A 99 -1.59 -10.11 -10.80
C VAL A 99 -1.07 -11.50 -10.45
N LYS A 100 -0.75 -12.29 -11.48
CA LYS A 100 -0.01 -13.54 -11.32
C LYS A 100 1.49 -13.26 -11.35
N ALA A 101 2.24 -13.98 -10.53
CA ALA A 101 3.70 -13.91 -10.54
C ALA A 101 4.22 -14.26 -11.95
N ASN A 102 5.03 -13.38 -12.54
CA ASN A 102 5.59 -13.61 -13.87
C ASN A 102 6.61 -14.76 -13.79
N PRO A 103 6.40 -15.89 -14.48
CA PRO A 103 7.30 -17.05 -14.40
C PRO A 103 8.72 -16.74 -14.89
N ASN A 104 8.89 -15.69 -15.70
CA ASN A 104 10.17 -15.25 -16.24
C ASN A 104 10.76 -14.02 -15.51
N ALA A 105 10.21 -13.61 -14.36
CA ALA A 105 10.65 -12.43 -13.62
C ALA A 105 12.16 -12.43 -13.33
N LYS A 106 12.73 -13.60 -12.97
CA LYS A 106 14.18 -13.76 -12.72
C LYS A 106 15.01 -13.55 -13.99
N ALA A 107 14.56 -14.07 -15.13
CA ALA A 107 15.26 -13.93 -16.41
C ALA A 107 15.20 -12.48 -16.93
N ILE A 108 14.06 -11.79 -16.75
CA ILE A 108 13.89 -10.39 -17.15
C ILE A 108 14.72 -9.47 -16.24
N ALA A 109 14.77 -9.74 -14.93
CA ALA A 109 15.60 -9.01 -13.98
C ALA A 109 17.10 -9.19 -14.29
N ALA A 110 17.54 -10.39 -14.64
CA ALA A 110 18.90 -10.66 -15.08
C ALA A 110 19.26 -9.90 -16.36
N LYS A 111 18.39 -9.91 -17.38
CA LYS A 111 18.59 -9.14 -18.63
C LYS A 111 18.63 -7.63 -18.39
N ARG A 112 17.78 -7.09 -17.51
CA ARG A 112 17.80 -5.66 -17.13
C ARG A 112 19.07 -5.27 -16.37
N LYS A 113 19.57 -6.12 -15.47
CA LYS A 113 20.85 -5.89 -14.76
C LYS A 113 22.04 -5.92 -15.72
N ALA A 114 22.08 -6.89 -16.64
CA ALA A 114 23.14 -6.99 -17.66
C ALA A 114 23.18 -5.75 -18.57
N LYS A 115 22.02 -5.29 -19.06
CA LYS A 115 21.93 -4.07 -19.90
C LYS A 115 22.37 -2.81 -19.15
N LYS A 116 22.05 -2.70 -17.86
CA LYS A 116 22.45 -1.56 -17.01
C LYS A 116 23.96 -1.54 -16.74
N GLU A 117 24.60 -2.71 -16.67
CA GLU A 117 26.05 -2.83 -16.53
C GLU A 117 26.79 -2.48 -17.83
N GLU A 118 26.22 -2.84 -18.97
CA GLU A 118 26.74 -2.51 -20.30
C GLU A 118 26.70 -0.99 -20.58
N GLU A 119 25.59 -0.33 -20.26
CA GLU A 119 25.47 1.14 -20.36
C GLU A 119 26.42 1.89 -19.41
N ALA A 120 26.70 1.33 -18.23
CA ALA A 120 27.66 1.92 -17.30
C ALA A 120 29.12 1.80 -17.80
N LYS A 121 29.46 0.71 -18.50
CA LYS A 121 30.78 0.52 -19.14
C LYS A 121 30.95 1.43 -20.36
N ALA A 122 29.89 1.65 -21.14
CA ALA A 122 29.92 2.59 -22.28
C ALA A 122 30.14 4.05 -21.83
N LYS A 123 29.51 4.49 -20.74
CA LYS A 123 29.69 5.85 -20.18
C LYS A 123 31.10 6.10 -19.61
N LYS A 124 31.81 5.06 -19.14
CA LYS A 124 33.22 5.19 -18.71
C LYS A 124 34.19 5.32 -19.88
N LYS A 125 33.94 4.66 -21.01
CA LYS A 125 34.76 4.81 -22.23
C LYS A 125 34.62 6.19 -22.89
N ALA A 126 33.43 6.80 -22.83
CA ALA A 126 33.22 8.16 -23.34
C ALA A 126 33.94 9.26 -22.52
N LYS A 127 34.20 9.03 -21.22
CA LYS A 127 34.94 9.98 -20.36
C LYS A 127 36.46 9.90 -20.47
N ALA A 128 37.01 8.83 -21.07
CA ALA A 128 38.46 8.62 -21.21
C ALA A 128 39.02 9.04 -22.58
N GLY A 129 38.19 9.43 -23.55
CA GLY A 129 38.60 9.81 -24.91
C GLY A 129 38.66 11.32 -25.19
N GLY A 130 38.49 12.18 -24.19
CA GLY A 130 38.32 13.63 -24.38
C GLY A 130 39.51 14.48 -23.95
N GLY A 131 40.75 14.02 -24.14
CA GLY A 131 41.92 14.66 -23.55
C GLY A 131 43.22 14.55 -24.33
N PHE A 132 43.23 14.78 -25.65
CA PHE A 132 44.47 15.07 -26.37
C PHE A 132 44.22 15.75 -27.72
N PHE A 133 44.14 17.09 -27.75
CA PHE A 133 44.69 17.93 -28.83
C PHE A 133 44.68 19.39 -28.37
N GLY A 134 45.66 19.73 -27.52
CA GLY A 134 45.95 21.09 -27.11
C GLY A 134 46.50 21.92 -28.28
N LYS A 135 45.92 23.11 -28.44
CA LYS A 135 46.45 24.33 -29.09
C LYS A 135 47.91 24.25 -29.56
N LYS A 136 48.15 24.24 -30.87
CA LYS A 136 49.42 24.69 -31.44
C LYS A 136 49.32 26.17 -31.79
N LYS A 137 49.91 26.98 -30.93
CA LYS A 137 50.24 28.39 -31.15
C LYS A 137 51.34 28.47 -32.21
N ARG A 138 51.07 29.07 -33.37
CA ARG A 138 52.01 29.84 -34.20
C ARG A 138 51.21 30.90 -34.94
#